data_AF-A0A200IN35-F1
#
_entry.id   AF-A0A200IN35-F1
#
_cell.length_a   1.000
_cell.length_b   1.000
_cell.length_c   1.000
_cell.angle_alpha   90.00
_cell.angle_beta   90.00
_cell.angle_gamma   90.00
#
_symmetry.space_group_name_H-M   'P 1'
#
loop_
_entity.id
_entity.type
_entity.pdbx_description
1 polymer ?
#
loop_
_entity_poly.entity_id
_entity_poly.type
_entity_poly.pdbx_seq_one_letter_code
_entity_poly.pdbx_strand_id
1 'polypeptide(L)'
;MDSKIEIMTLGMLKKQLSEFEASAGVSDDTKIFLDTGWDSIQEIAPDALEVVQAREFTVEDEWTKESFSGYAREEKAERFDASEQSETVIVIKNLY
;
A
#
# COMPACT_ATOMS: atom_id res chain seq x y z
N MET A 1 9.96 -18.88 -3.13
CA MET A 1 10.39 -18.14 -1.92
C MET A 1 9.36 -17.05 -1.74
N ASP A 2 8.51 -17.15 -0.73
CA ASP A 2 7.60 -16.08 -0.38
C ASP A 2 8.42 -14.88 0.07
N SER A 3 8.66 -13.94 -0.84
CA SER A 3 9.17 -12.63 -0.48
C SER A 3 8.05 -11.90 0.25
N LYS A 4 7.95 -12.12 1.56
CA LYS A 4 7.04 -11.35 2.41
C LYS A 4 7.46 -9.88 2.30
N ILE A 5 6.66 -9.11 1.57
CA ILE A 5 6.89 -7.67 1.41
C ILE A 5 6.66 -7.02 2.78
N GLU A 6 7.68 -6.32 3.29
CA GLU A 6 7.54 -5.54 4.52
C GLU A 6 6.69 -4.30 4.25
N ILE A 7 5.62 -4.12 5.03
CA ILE A 7 4.70 -2.99 4.87
C ILE A 7 5.34 -1.74 5.48
N MET A 8 5.52 -0.71 4.67
CA MET A 8 6.07 0.57 5.13
C MET A 8 5.13 1.26 6.11
N THR A 9 5.65 1.64 7.27
CA THR A 9 4.92 2.46 8.26
C THR A 9 5.07 3.95 7.96
N LEU A 10 4.20 4.80 8.54
CA LEU A 10 4.33 6.26 8.44
C LEU A 10 5.69 6.76 8.96
N GLY A 11 6.25 6.11 10.00
CA GLY A 11 7.56 6.47 10.53
C GLY A 11 8.68 6.22 9.53
N MET A 12 8.62 5.09 8.81
CA MET A 12 9.57 4.75 7.75
C MET A 12 9.47 5.71 6.57
N LEU A 13 8.24 6.05 6.14
CA LEU A 13 8.02 7.03 5.09
C LEU A 13 8.60 8.41 5.46
N LYS A 14 8.33 8.90 6.67
CA LYS A 14 8.89 10.18 7.16
C LYS A 14 10.42 10.19 7.10
N LYS A 15 11.05 9.09 7.51
CA LYS A 15 12.51 8.96 7.45
C LYS A 15 13.03 9.05 6.01
N GLN A 16 12.40 8.34 5.07
CA GLN A 16 12.79 8.38 3.66
C GLN A 16 12.60 9.77 3.04
N LEU A 17 11.50 10.46 3.37
CA LEU A 17 11.27 11.83 2.91
C LEU A 17 12.39 12.78 3.36
N SER A 18 12.82 12.70 4.62
CA SER A 18 13.97 13.49 5.10
C SER A 18 15.28 13.18 4.37
N GLU A 19 15.49 11.94 3.93
CA GLU A 19 16.65 11.56 3.12
C GLU A 19 16.55 12.13 1.69
N PHE A 20 15.34 12.18 1.11
CA PHE A 20 15.11 12.77 -0.20
C PHE A 20 15.27 14.29 -0.20
N GLU A 21 14.80 14.98 0.85
CA GLU A 21 14.99 16.44 1.01
C GLU A 21 16.48 16.84 1.05
N ALA A 22 17.35 15.96 1.56
CA ALA A 22 18.80 16.17 1.57
C ALA A 22 19.47 15.88 0.21
N SER A 23 18.74 15.32 -0.75
CA SER A 23 19.28 14.91 -2.06
C SER A 23 19.33 16.08 -3.05
N ALA A 24 20.45 16.21 -3.76
CA ALA A 24 20.60 17.25 -4.78
C ALA A 24 19.58 17.06 -5.92
N GLY A 25 18.79 18.09 -6.21
CA GLY A 25 17.79 18.09 -7.28
C GLY A 25 16.37 17.71 -6.85
N VAL A 26 16.14 17.46 -5.57
CA VAL A 26 14.79 17.34 -4.98
C VAL A 26 14.39 18.68 -4.37
N SER A 27 13.14 19.08 -4.58
CA SER A 27 12.54 20.31 -4.07
C SER A 27 11.06 20.07 -3.77
N ASP A 28 10.39 21.05 -3.17
CA ASP A 28 8.95 20.98 -2.88
C ASP A 28 8.07 20.82 -4.13
N ASP A 29 8.58 21.18 -5.31
CA ASP A 29 7.89 21.03 -6.60
C ASP A 29 8.15 19.67 -7.28
N THR A 30 8.99 18.81 -6.69
CA THR A 30 9.32 17.50 -7.25
C THR A 30 8.11 16.57 -7.17
N LYS A 31 7.65 16.09 -8.33
CA LYS A 31 6.47 15.22 -8.45
C LYS A 31 6.74 13.81 -7.92
N ILE A 32 5.72 13.22 -7.30
CA ILE A 32 5.73 11.83 -6.83
C ILE A 32 4.83 10.99 -7.75
N PHE A 33 5.33 9.84 -8.21
CA PHE A 33 4.60 8.88 -9.04
C PHE A 33 4.72 7.47 -8.46
N LEU A 34 3.77 6.59 -8.81
CA LEU A 34 3.83 5.16 -8.50
C LEU A 34 4.38 4.40 -9.72
N ASP A 35 5.48 3.65 -9.54
CA ASP A 35 5.98 2.75 -10.58
C ASP A 35 5.08 1.50 -10.68
N THR A 36 4.67 1.13 -11.89
CA THR A 36 3.81 -0.03 -12.15
C THR A 36 4.56 -1.23 -12.74
N GLY A 37 5.88 -1.14 -12.91
CA GLY A 37 6.76 -2.29 -13.20
C GLY A 37 6.82 -2.81 -14.64
N TRP A 38 6.07 -2.24 -15.59
CA TRP A 38 6.16 -2.61 -17.01
C TRP A 38 6.86 -1.53 -17.85
N ASP A 39 6.21 -0.39 -18.12
CA ASP A 39 6.79 0.73 -18.88
C ASP A 39 6.22 2.10 -18.45
N SER A 40 5.39 2.13 -17.41
CA SER A 40 4.63 3.31 -17.00
C SER A 40 4.80 3.64 -15.53
N ILE A 41 4.74 4.93 -15.26
CA ILE A 41 4.55 5.48 -13.93
C ILE A 41 3.16 6.10 -13.86
N GLN A 42 2.51 5.99 -12.72
CA GLN A 42 1.14 6.46 -12.50
C GLN A 42 1.15 7.73 -11.65
N GLU A 43 0.39 8.74 -12.07
CA GLU A 43 0.18 9.98 -11.31
C GLU A 43 -0.54 9.71 -9.98
N ILE A 44 -0.12 10.44 -8.94
CA ILE A 44 -0.79 10.45 -7.64
C ILE A 44 -1.41 11.84 -7.45
N ALA A 45 -2.72 11.90 -7.23
CA ALA A 45 -3.39 13.16 -6.94
C ALA A 45 -3.01 13.68 -5.54
N PRO A 46 -2.99 15.01 -5.32
CA PRO A 46 -2.68 15.58 -4.01
C PRO A 46 -3.61 15.12 -2.88
N ASP A 47 -4.84 14.73 -3.20
CA ASP A 47 -5.88 14.24 -2.29
C ASP A 47 -6.06 12.70 -2.33
N ALA A 48 -5.13 11.97 -2.96
CA ALA A 48 -5.22 10.52 -3.08
C ALA A 48 -4.98 9.76 -1.77
N LEU A 49 -4.32 10.38 -0.78
CA LEU A 49 -4.02 9.74 0.51
C LEU A 49 -5.24 9.73 1.41
N GLU A 50 -5.60 8.55 1.91
CA GLU A 50 -6.73 8.34 2.81
C GLU A 50 -6.33 7.45 3.99
N VAL A 51 -6.86 7.76 5.17
CA VAL A 51 -6.79 6.88 6.33
C VAL A 51 -8.01 5.97 6.31
N VAL A 52 -7.79 4.66 6.28
CA VAL A 52 -8.86 3.66 6.28
C VAL A 52 -8.64 2.61 7.36
N GLN A 53 -9.72 1.95 7.76
CA GLN A 53 -9.65 0.69 8.49
C GLN A 53 -9.46 -0.45 7.49
N ALA A 54 -8.47 -1.31 7.75
CA ALA A 54 -8.18 -2.49 6.96
C ALA A 54 -8.10 -3.72 7.85
N ARG A 55 -8.45 -4.88 7.28
CA ARG A 55 -8.36 -6.18 7.93
C ARG A 55 -7.51 -7.09 7.06
N GLU A 56 -6.65 -7.87 7.71
CA GLU A 56 -5.91 -8.92 7.04
C GLU A 56 -6.87 -10.04 6.66
N PHE A 57 -6.71 -10.62 5.48
CA PHE A 57 -7.44 -11.81 5.07
C PHE A 57 -6.45 -12.85 4.56
N THR A 58 -6.85 -14.12 4.63
CA THR A 58 -6.13 -15.21 3.97
C THR A 58 -7.10 -15.97 3.07
N VAL A 59 -6.73 -16.17 1.81
CA VAL A 59 -7.51 -16.98 0.85
C VAL A 59 -6.67 -18.19 0.46
N GLU A 60 -7.27 -19.37 0.47
CA GLU A 60 -6.68 -20.59 -0.08
C GLU A 60 -7.06 -20.73 -1.56
N ASP A 61 -6.08 -20.96 -2.43
CA ASP A 61 -6.33 -21.35 -3.81
C ASP A 61 -6.88 -22.78 -3.85
N GLU A 62 -8.06 -22.95 -4.44
CA GLU A 62 -8.76 -24.24 -4.41
C GLU A 62 -8.00 -25.36 -5.13
N TRP A 63 -7.14 -25.02 -6.10
CA TRP A 63 -6.45 -25.96 -6.98
C TRP A 63 -5.04 -26.28 -6.48
N THR A 64 -4.29 -25.28 -6.03
CA THR A 64 -2.91 -25.46 -5.55
C THR A 64 -2.83 -25.68 -4.04
N LYS A 65 -3.88 -25.34 -3.29
CA LYS A 65 -3.89 -25.35 -1.81
C LYS A 65 -2.90 -24.39 -1.17
N GLU A 66 -2.41 -23.43 -1.95
CA GLU A 66 -1.56 -22.35 -1.44
C GLU A 66 -2.42 -21.27 -0.77
N SER A 67 -1.95 -20.74 0.35
CA SER A 67 -2.62 -19.66 1.08
C SER A 67 -1.98 -18.32 0.74
N PHE A 68 -2.80 -17.35 0.38
CA PHE A 68 -2.40 -15.98 0.08
C PHE A 68 -2.99 -15.03 1.12
N SER A 69 -2.12 -14.31 1.81
CA SER A 69 -2.53 -13.27 2.76
C SER A 69 -2.50 -11.89 2.11
N GLY A 70 -3.46 -11.05 2.46
CA GLY A 70 -3.60 -9.70 1.94
C GLY A 70 -4.41 -8.81 2.88
N TYR A 71 -4.66 -7.58 2.46
CA TYR A 71 -5.43 -6.60 3.22
C TYR A 71 -6.65 -6.14 2.43
N ALA A 72 -7.80 -6.12 3.08
CA ALA A 72 -9.03 -5.57 2.55
C ALA A 72 -9.46 -4.37 3.40
N ARG A 73 -10.02 -3.34 2.75
CA ARG A 73 -10.75 -2.28 3.48
C ARG A 73 -11.88 -2.92 4.27
N GLU A 74 -12.17 -2.42 5.45
CA GLU A 74 -13.20 -2.96 6.35
C GLU A 74 -14.56 -3.15 5.65
N GLU A 75 -14.98 -2.17 4.84
CA GLU A 75 -16.23 -2.22 4.05
C GLU A 75 -16.28 -3.35 3.00
N LYS A 76 -15.12 -3.86 2.60
CA LYS A 76 -14.97 -4.95 1.62
C LYS A 76 -14.50 -6.25 2.27
N ALA A 77 -14.13 -6.21 3.54
CA ALA A 77 -13.59 -7.34 4.29
C ALA A 77 -14.65 -8.43 4.50
N GLU A 78 -15.94 -8.10 4.52
CA GLU A 78 -17.04 -9.09 4.59
C GLU A 78 -17.05 -10.10 3.42
N ARG A 79 -16.38 -9.78 2.31
CA ARG A 79 -16.25 -10.67 1.14
C ARG A 79 -15.11 -11.69 1.29
N PHE A 80 -14.30 -11.55 2.32
CA PHE A 80 -13.15 -12.40 2.60
C PHE A 80 -13.32 -13.01 3.99
N ASP A 81 -12.72 -14.17 4.25
CA ASP A 81 -12.60 -14.71 5.62
C ASP A 81 -11.52 -13.92 6.37
N ALA A 82 -11.78 -12.61 6.53
CA ALA A 82 -10.87 -11.64 7.08
C ALA A 82 -10.83 -11.74 8.61
N SER A 83 -9.67 -11.42 9.19
CA SER A 83 -9.49 -11.43 10.64
C SER A 83 -10.46 -10.45 11.33
N GLU A 84 -10.78 -10.73 12.59
CA GLU A 84 -11.62 -9.82 13.40
C GLU A 84 -10.86 -8.53 13.81
N GLN A 85 -9.54 -8.49 13.61
CA GLN A 85 -8.70 -7.37 13.97
C GLN A 85 -8.61 -6.37 12.83
N SER A 86 -9.16 -5.17 13.08
CA SER A 86 -9.00 -4.02 12.20
C SER A 86 -7.78 -3.20 12.62
N GLU A 87 -7.05 -2.71 11.63
CA GLU A 87 -5.95 -1.76 11.82
C GLU A 87 -6.11 -0.52 10.95
N THR A 88 -5.52 0.57 11.44
CA THR A 88 -5.56 1.88 10.76
C THR A 88 -4.39 1.99 9.80
N VAL A 89 -4.68 2.12 8.51
CA VAL A 89 -3.67 2.19 7.45
C VAL A 89 -3.83 3.45 6.60
N ILE A 90 -2.74 3.88 5.96
CA ILE A 90 -2.74 4.98 4.99
C ILE A 90 -2.67 4.36 3.60
N VAL A 91 -3.63 4.68 2.74
CA VAL A 91 -3.72 4.15 1.38
C VAL A 91 -3.63 5.27 0.36
N ILE A 92 -2.97 5.01 -0.76
CA ILE A 92 -3.02 5.86 -1.95
C ILE A 92 -4.17 5.34 -2.82
N LYS A 93 -5.19 6.17 -3.03
CA LYS A 93 -6.31 5.86 -3.92
C LYS A 93 -5.80 5.80 -5.35
N ASN A 94 -6.16 4.73 -6.05
CA ASN A 94 -6.07 4.73 -7.51
C ASN A 94 -7.11 5.71 -8.06
N LEU A 95 -6.72 6.50 -9.06
CA LEU A 95 -7.59 7.45 -9.75
C LEU A 95 -8.42 6.79 -10.85
N TYR A 96 -8.14 5.51 -11.18
CA TYR A 96 -8.76 4.75 -12.25
C TYR A 96 -9.28 3.39 -11.79
#